data_AF-A0A9D3LKK0-F1
#
_entry.id   AF-A0A9D3LKK0-F1
#
_cell.length_a   1.000
_cell.length_b   1.000
_cell.length_c   1.000
_cell.angle_alpha   90.00
_cell.angle_beta   90.00
_cell.angle_gamma   90.00
#
_symmetry.space_group_name_H-M   'P 1'
#
loop_
_entity.id
_entity.type
_entity.pdbx_description
1 polymer ?
#
loop_
_entity_poly.entity_id
_entity_poly.type
_entity_poly.pdbx_seq_one_letter_code
_entity_poly.pdbx_strand_id
1 'polypeptide(L)'
;MKKQFNRMRQLANQTVGRAEKTEVLSEDLLQVEKRLELVKQVSHSTHKRLTACLQGQQGAEVDKRSVKSPSKKLPLTTLAQCLLEGAAVLGDDSLLGKMLKLCGDTEDKLAQELILFEFQIERDVVEPLYVLAEVEIPNIQKQRRHLAKLVLDMDSSRTRWQQSSKSSSHPSNQQQGGAKADHLREEMEEAANRMEICRDQLSADMYNFVAKEIDYANYFQTLIEVQAEYHRKSLEILQSILPQIKAHQEAWVEKPSFGKALEEHLTVSGREIAFPIEACVTMLLECGMQEEGLFRVAPSASKLKKLKASLDCGVLDVQEYSADPHAIAGALKSYLRELPEPLMTFDLYDEWIQASK
;
A
#
# COMPACT_ATOMS: atom_id res chain seq x y z
N MET A 1 -15.09 -18.94 -74.09
CA MET A 1 -13.84 -18.17 -73.90
C MET A 1 -14.02 -16.66 -73.64
N LYS A 2 -14.93 -15.94 -74.33
CA LYS A 2 -15.14 -14.48 -74.11
C LYS A 2 -15.53 -14.06 -72.67
N LYS A 3 -16.34 -14.86 -71.96
CA LYS A 3 -16.73 -14.57 -70.56
C LYS A 3 -15.56 -14.66 -69.57
N GLN A 4 -14.66 -15.63 -69.74
CA GLN A 4 -13.47 -15.76 -68.90
C GLN A 4 -12.45 -14.66 -69.19
N PHE A 5 -12.29 -14.27 -70.45
CA PHE A 5 -11.41 -13.16 -70.83
C PHE A 5 -11.87 -11.83 -70.24
N ASN A 6 -13.19 -11.55 -70.25
CA ASN A 6 -13.74 -10.34 -69.61
C ASN A 6 -13.60 -10.36 -68.09
N ARG A 7 -13.77 -11.53 -67.44
CA ARG A 7 -13.58 -11.69 -65.99
C ARG A 7 -12.12 -11.54 -65.58
N MET A 8 -11.21 -12.03 -66.41
CA MET A 8 -9.77 -11.88 -66.23
C MET A 8 -9.31 -10.43 -66.46
N ARG A 9 -9.91 -9.71 -67.43
CA ARG A 9 -9.70 -8.26 -67.60
C ARG A 9 -10.27 -7.43 -66.45
N GLN A 10 -11.38 -7.86 -65.86
CA GLN A 10 -12.00 -7.23 -64.70
C GLN A 10 -11.17 -7.43 -63.41
N LEU A 11 -10.64 -8.64 -63.21
CA LEU A 11 -9.67 -8.95 -62.14
C LEU A 11 -8.32 -8.25 -62.35
N ALA A 12 -7.82 -8.19 -63.60
CA ALA A 12 -6.62 -7.44 -63.93
C ALA A 12 -6.81 -5.94 -63.68
N ASN A 13 -7.96 -5.34 -64.02
CA ASN A 13 -8.23 -3.94 -63.67
C ASN A 13 -8.41 -3.72 -62.15
N GLN A 14 -8.90 -4.71 -61.40
CA GLN A 14 -8.93 -4.67 -59.92
C GLN A 14 -7.54 -4.84 -59.28
N THR A 15 -6.58 -5.47 -59.97
CA THR A 15 -5.24 -5.78 -59.44
C THR A 15 -4.17 -4.79 -59.92
N VAL A 16 -4.33 -4.25 -61.13
CA VAL A 16 -3.42 -3.29 -61.80
C VAL A 16 -3.78 -1.83 -61.47
N GLY A 17 -4.93 -1.60 -60.83
CA GLY A 17 -5.28 -0.34 -60.17
C GLY A 17 -4.75 -0.21 -58.74
N ARG A 18 -3.60 -0.82 -58.41
CA ARG A 18 -2.84 -0.38 -57.23
C ARG A 18 -2.39 1.05 -57.54
N ALA A 19 -3.22 2.02 -57.16
CA ALA A 19 -2.74 3.35 -56.84
C ALA A 19 -1.43 3.16 -56.05
N GLU A 20 -0.37 3.85 -56.46
CA GLU A 20 0.78 4.06 -55.59
C GLU A 20 0.22 4.32 -54.20
N LYS A 21 0.64 3.53 -53.20
CA LYS A 21 0.15 3.75 -51.83
C LYS A 21 0.43 5.21 -51.53
N THR A 22 -0.60 6.04 -51.47
CA THR A 22 -0.44 7.46 -51.17
C THR A 22 0.22 7.50 -49.79
N GLU A 23 1.52 7.82 -49.74
CA GLU A 23 2.27 7.94 -48.50
C GLU A 23 1.84 9.26 -47.85
N VAL A 24 0.96 9.15 -46.85
CA VAL A 24 0.27 10.32 -46.28
C VAL A 24 0.94 10.85 -45.02
N LEU A 25 1.82 10.05 -44.41
CA LEU A 25 2.59 10.40 -43.21
C LEU A 25 4.09 10.28 -43.50
N SER A 26 4.89 11.18 -42.91
CA SER A 26 6.35 11.08 -42.94
C SER A 26 6.86 9.88 -42.15
N GLU A 27 8.10 9.46 -42.41
CA GLU A 27 8.77 8.39 -41.67
C GLU A 27 8.81 8.67 -40.15
N ASP A 28 9.07 9.92 -39.76
CA ASP A 28 9.06 10.37 -38.37
C ASP A 28 7.69 10.14 -37.71
N LEU A 29 6.60 10.49 -38.40
CA LEU A 29 5.25 10.29 -37.87
C LEU A 29 4.89 8.80 -37.78
N LEU A 30 5.36 7.96 -38.70
CA LEU A 30 5.19 6.50 -38.59
C LEU A 30 5.95 5.93 -37.38
N GLN A 31 7.12 6.48 -37.05
CA GLN A 31 7.85 6.11 -35.83
C GLN A 31 7.07 6.54 -34.57
N VAL A 32 6.46 7.73 -34.57
CA VAL A 32 5.59 8.18 -33.48
C VAL A 32 4.35 7.29 -33.34
N GLU A 33 3.74 6.84 -34.44
CA GLU A 33 2.61 5.89 -34.42
C GLU A 33 2.99 4.57 -33.73
N LYS A 34 4.16 4.02 -34.02
CA LYS A 34 4.68 2.83 -33.33
C LYS A 34 4.90 3.08 -31.84
N ARG A 35 5.42 4.26 -31.49
CA ARG A 35 5.67 4.65 -30.10
C ARG A 35 4.38 4.81 -29.30
N LEU A 36 3.33 5.40 -29.89
CA LEU A 36 2.00 5.55 -29.28
C LEU A 36 1.45 4.21 -28.79
N GLU A 37 1.55 3.15 -29.59
CA GLU A 37 1.06 1.82 -29.20
C GLU A 37 1.82 1.23 -28.01
N LEU A 38 3.15 1.40 -27.98
CA LEU A 38 3.98 0.95 -26.86
C LEU A 38 3.65 1.70 -25.57
N VAL A 39 3.54 3.03 -25.65
CA VAL A 39 3.19 3.86 -24.49
C VAL A 39 1.79 3.51 -23.98
N LYS A 40 0.81 3.32 -24.87
CA LYS A 40 -0.54 2.87 -24.50
C LYS A 40 -0.51 1.55 -23.74
N GLN A 41 0.21 0.55 -24.25
CA GLN A 41 0.30 -0.76 -23.60
C GLN A 41 0.91 -0.67 -22.20
N VAL A 42 2.01 0.08 -22.07
CA VAL A 42 2.70 0.27 -20.79
C VAL A 42 1.81 1.04 -19.81
N SER A 43 1.26 2.18 -20.21
CA SER A 43 0.37 2.98 -19.37
C SER A 43 -0.89 2.21 -18.96
N HIS A 44 -1.46 1.40 -19.86
CA HIS A 44 -2.60 0.54 -19.56
C HIS A 44 -2.25 -0.50 -18.48
N SER A 45 -1.17 -1.26 -18.70
CA SER A 45 -0.74 -2.29 -17.75
C SER A 45 -0.36 -1.68 -16.39
N THR A 46 0.33 -0.54 -16.41
CA THR A 46 0.82 0.10 -15.19
C THR A 46 -0.30 0.66 -14.34
N HIS A 47 -1.22 1.47 -14.89
CA HIS A 47 -2.30 2.03 -14.07
C HIS A 47 -3.16 0.91 -13.46
N LYS A 48 -3.48 -0.13 -14.25
CA LYS A 48 -4.29 -1.26 -13.78
C LYS A 48 -3.62 -2.02 -12.63
N ARG A 49 -2.29 -2.21 -12.68
CA ARG A 49 -1.53 -2.86 -11.61
C ARG A 49 -1.38 -1.95 -10.40
N LEU A 50 -1.12 -0.67 -10.59
CA LEU A 50 -1.04 0.30 -9.49
C LEU A 50 -2.37 0.40 -8.74
N THR A 51 -3.49 0.48 -9.45
CA THR A 51 -4.83 0.42 -8.86
C THR A 51 -5.00 -0.85 -8.00
N ALA A 52 -4.52 -2.00 -8.45
CA ALA A 52 -4.63 -3.25 -7.71
C ALA A 52 -3.75 -3.29 -6.43
N CYS A 53 -2.75 -2.42 -6.33
CA CYS A 53 -1.94 -2.26 -5.12
C CYS A 53 -2.61 -1.35 -4.08
N LEU A 54 -3.57 -0.51 -4.49
CA LEU A 54 -4.32 0.36 -3.58
C LEU A 54 -5.43 -0.45 -2.89
N GLN A 55 -5.48 -0.37 -1.57
CA GLN A 55 -6.43 -1.10 -0.74
C GLN A 55 -7.78 -0.36 -0.62
N GLY A 56 -7.79 0.95 -0.84
CA GLY A 56 -9.01 1.74 -1.07
C GLY A 56 -9.62 1.38 -2.43
N GLN A 57 -10.83 0.82 -2.45
CA GLN A 57 -11.52 0.55 -3.71
C GLN A 57 -11.91 1.85 -4.43
N GLN A 58 -11.73 1.85 -5.75
CA GLN A 58 -12.02 2.96 -6.69
C GLN A 58 -13.41 3.59 -6.50
N GLY A 59 -13.43 4.93 -6.61
CA GLY A 59 -14.62 5.70 -6.98
C GLY A 59 -15.48 6.21 -5.83
N ALA A 60 -15.01 7.22 -5.10
CA ALA A 60 -15.90 8.16 -4.42
C ALA A 60 -15.17 9.48 -4.14
N GLU A 61 -15.70 10.58 -4.70
CA GLU A 61 -15.26 11.95 -4.43
C GLU A 61 -15.06 12.23 -2.93
N VAL A 62 -14.02 13.01 -2.62
CA VAL A 62 -13.57 13.36 -1.27
C VAL A 62 -14.63 14.12 -0.46
N ASP A 63 -15.64 14.74 -1.10
CA ASP A 63 -16.57 15.67 -0.44
C ASP A 63 -17.83 15.04 0.20
N LYS A 64 -17.96 13.71 0.24
CA LYS A 64 -19.09 13.04 0.94
C LYS A 64 -18.67 12.07 2.04
N ARG A 65 -17.61 12.39 2.77
CA ARG A 65 -17.23 11.67 4.01
C ARG A 65 -18.02 12.10 5.26
N SER A 66 -19.23 12.61 5.09
CA SER A 66 -20.19 12.77 6.19
C SER A 66 -21.12 11.56 6.32
N VAL A 67 -20.79 10.72 7.31
CA VAL A 67 -21.73 9.99 8.19
C VAL A 67 -22.48 8.74 7.68
N LYS A 68 -22.65 8.43 6.38
CA LYS A 68 -23.56 7.30 5.99
C LYS A 68 -23.17 6.37 4.83
N SER A 69 -21.91 5.94 4.71
CA SER A 69 -21.64 4.67 4.00
C SER A 69 -20.46 3.88 4.60
N PRO A 70 -20.65 2.62 5.03
CA PRO A 70 -19.59 1.77 5.57
C PRO A 70 -18.84 1.01 4.47
N SER A 71 -18.58 1.63 3.32
CA SER A 71 -17.88 0.98 2.21
C SER A 71 -16.37 0.97 2.45
N LYS A 72 -15.99 -0.04 3.27
CA LYS A 72 -14.67 -0.67 3.44
C LYS A 72 -13.55 0.23 3.98
N LYS A 73 -13.54 0.33 5.31
CA LYS A 73 -12.38 0.79 6.09
C LYS A 73 -11.14 -0.03 5.69
N LEU A 74 -9.99 0.63 5.59
CA LEU A 74 -8.72 -0.06 5.38
C LEU A 74 -8.53 -1.15 6.46
N PRO A 75 -7.94 -2.31 6.13
CA PRO A 75 -7.65 -3.36 7.13
C PRO A 75 -6.90 -2.82 8.35
N LEU A 76 -6.01 -1.85 8.14
CA LEU A 76 -5.25 -1.20 9.20
C LEU A 76 -6.14 -0.40 10.16
N THR A 77 -7.15 0.31 9.66
CA THR A 77 -8.16 0.99 10.49
C THR A 77 -8.97 -0.01 11.31
N THR A 78 -9.26 -1.20 10.76
CA THR A 78 -9.95 -2.26 11.48
C THR A 78 -9.08 -2.83 12.60
N LEU A 79 -7.77 -3.00 12.37
CA LEU A 79 -6.83 -3.40 13.41
C LEU A 79 -6.76 -2.35 14.52
N ALA A 80 -6.59 -1.08 14.17
CA ALA A 80 -6.56 0.03 15.12
C ALA A 80 -7.80 0.02 16.03
N GLN A 81 -8.98 -0.09 15.44
CA GLN A 81 -10.25 -0.17 16.19
C GLN A 81 -10.29 -1.38 17.13
N CYS A 82 -9.86 -2.56 16.67
CA CYS A 82 -9.82 -3.77 17.49
C CYS A 82 -8.89 -3.62 18.70
N LEU A 83 -7.74 -2.96 18.52
CA LEU A 83 -6.79 -2.69 19.61
C LEU A 83 -7.39 -1.71 20.63
N LEU A 84 -8.04 -0.64 20.18
CA LEU A 84 -8.69 0.34 21.06
C LEU A 84 -9.87 -0.26 21.83
N GLU A 85 -10.67 -1.11 21.19
CA GLU A 85 -11.74 -1.87 21.87
C GLU A 85 -11.17 -2.82 22.92
N GLY A 86 -10.10 -3.55 22.59
CA GLY A 86 -9.40 -4.40 23.54
C GLY A 86 -8.83 -3.63 24.73
N ALA A 87 -8.29 -2.42 24.49
CA ALA A 87 -7.82 -1.52 25.54
C ALA A 87 -8.96 -1.07 26.45
N ALA A 88 -10.11 -0.72 25.90
CA ALA A 88 -11.29 -0.33 26.68
C ALA A 88 -11.82 -1.46 27.56
N VAL A 89 -11.75 -2.71 27.08
CA VAL A 89 -12.14 -3.90 27.87
C VAL A 89 -11.17 -4.17 29.02
N LEU A 90 -9.86 -4.02 28.80
CA LEU A 90 -8.84 -4.29 29.82
C LEU A 90 -8.64 -3.14 30.82
N GLY A 91 -9.01 -1.92 30.44
CA GLY A 91 -8.87 -0.72 31.26
C GLY A 91 -7.44 -0.21 31.37
N ASP A 92 -7.29 0.97 31.99
CA ASP A 92 -6.00 1.64 32.16
C ASP A 92 -5.20 1.10 33.37
N ASP A 93 -5.76 0.18 34.16
CA ASP A 93 -5.09 -0.45 35.31
C ASP A 93 -4.22 -1.65 34.92
N SER A 94 -4.20 -2.03 33.63
CA SER A 94 -3.34 -3.08 33.11
C SER A 94 -2.29 -2.51 32.18
N LEU A 95 -1.03 -2.97 32.30
CA LEU A 95 0.00 -2.67 31.31
C LEU A 95 -0.48 -3.07 29.91
N LEU A 96 -1.13 -4.23 29.77
CA LEU A 96 -1.64 -4.70 28.49
C LEU A 96 -2.69 -3.75 27.91
N GLY A 97 -3.61 -3.23 28.73
CA GLY A 97 -4.60 -2.23 28.32
C GLY A 97 -3.94 -0.94 27.82
N LYS A 98 -2.96 -0.41 28.56
CA LYS A 98 -2.18 0.77 28.13
C LYS A 98 -1.43 0.52 26.82
N MET A 99 -0.82 -0.65 26.66
CA MET A 99 -0.08 -1.02 25.44
C MET A 99 -1.01 -1.13 24.24
N LEU A 100 -2.17 -1.77 24.40
CA LEU A 100 -3.17 -1.87 23.34
C LEU A 100 -3.68 -0.49 22.92
N LYS A 101 -3.92 0.42 23.87
CA LYS A 101 -4.34 1.79 23.57
C LYS A 101 -3.29 2.53 22.74
N LEU A 102 -2.04 2.51 23.19
CA LEU A 102 -0.94 3.19 22.52
C LEU A 102 -0.69 2.63 21.11
N CYS A 103 -0.72 1.30 20.96
CA CYS A 103 -0.62 0.66 19.65
C CYS A 103 -1.84 1.00 18.78
N GLY A 104 -3.06 0.94 19.30
CA GLY A 104 -4.29 1.26 18.57
C GLY A 104 -4.29 2.69 18.01
N ASP A 105 -3.93 3.67 18.83
CA ASP A 105 -3.81 5.08 18.40
C ASP A 105 -2.72 5.26 17.33
N THR A 106 -1.64 4.45 17.40
CA THR A 106 -0.54 4.48 16.43
C THR A 106 -0.95 3.89 15.10
N GLU A 107 -1.61 2.72 15.12
CA GLU A 107 -2.13 2.07 13.92
C GLU A 107 -3.20 2.94 13.23
N ASP A 108 -4.02 3.69 13.99
CA ASP A 108 -4.98 4.63 13.39
C ASP A 108 -4.28 5.77 12.64
N LYS A 109 -3.22 6.34 13.22
CA LYS A 109 -2.40 7.37 12.54
C LYS A 109 -1.72 6.82 11.28
N LEU A 110 -1.18 5.61 11.33
CA LEU A 110 -0.59 4.95 10.17
C LEU A 110 -1.64 4.68 9.08
N ALA A 111 -2.86 4.32 9.47
CA ALA A 111 -3.97 4.16 8.54
C ALA A 111 -4.35 5.49 7.88
N GLN A 112 -4.35 6.61 8.61
CA GLN A 112 -4.60 7.93 8.05
C GLN A 112 -3.54 8.33 7.01
N GLU A 113 -2.25 8.10 7.30
CA GLU A 113 -1.17 8.34 6.31
C GLU A 113 -1.30 7.44 5.09
N LEU A 114 -1.71 6.18 5.25
CA LEU A 114 -1.97 5.26 4.13
C LEU A 114 -3.13 5.75 3.26
N ILE A 115 -4.22 6.27 3.84
CA ILE A 115 -5.34 6.85 3.08
C ILE A 115 -4.88 8.04 2.22
N LEU A 116 -4.06 8.93 2.80
CA LEU A 116 -3.55 10.11 2.09
C LEU A 116 -2.63 9.70 0.94
N PHE A 117 -1.74 8.73 1.20
CA PHE A 117 -0.87 8.15 0.18
C PHE A 117 -1.65 7.56 -0.99
N GLU A 118 -2.62 6.68 -0.71
CA GLU A 118 -3.41 6.02 -1.76
C GLU A 118 -4.20 7.04 -2.59
N PHE A 119 -4.80 8.04 -1.93
CA PHE A 119 -5.51 9.12 -2.61
C PHE A 119 -4.58 9.93 -3.54
N GLN A 120 -3.37 10.25 -3.08
CA GLN A 120 -2.41 11.01 -3.87
C GLN A 120 -1.90 10.21 -5.08
N ILE A 121 -1.60 8.92 -4.91
CA ILE A 121 -1.22 8.03 -6.01
C ILE A 121 -2.36 7.88 -7.03
N GLU A 122 -3.61 7.73 -6.57
CA GLU A 122 -4.76 7.63 -7.45
C GLU A 122 -4.90 8.87 -8.33
N ARG A 123 -4.84 10.06 -7.71
CA ARG A 123 -5.03 11.35 -8.39
C ARG A 123 -3.86 11.74 -9.30
N ASP A 124 -2.62 11.61 -8.83
CA ASP A 124 -1.46 12.21 -9.50
C ASP A 124 -0.74 11.23 -10.44
N VAL A 125 -1.05 9.93 -10.36
CA VAL A 125 -0.36 8.89 -11.16
C VAL A 125 -1.36 7.99 -11.88
N VAL A 126 -2.28 7.35 -11.17
CA VAL A 126 -3.18 6.34 -11.77
C VAL A 126 -4.15 6.98 -12.78
N GLU A 127 -4.85 8.04 -12.38
CA GLU A 127 -5.82 8.73 -13.24
C GLU A 127 -5.16 9.33 -14.50
N PRO A 128 -4.01 10.04 -14.43
CA PRO A 128 -3.30 10.51 -15.63
C PRO A 128 -2.86 9.37 -16.56
N LEU A 129 -2.35 8.26 -16.03
CA LEU A 129 -1.98 7.10 -16.84
C LEU A 129 -3.20 6.42 -17.50
N TYR A 130 -4.33 6.40 -16.81
CA TYR A 130 -5.60 5.94 -17.37
C TYR A 130 -6.07 6.85 -18.51
N VAL A 131 -6.11 8.16 -18.30
CA VAL A 131 -6.50 9.15 -19.32
C VAL A 131 -5.59 9.03 -20.56
N LEU A 132 -4.29 8.89 -20.36
CA LEU A 132 -3.34 8.68 -21.44
C LEU A 132 -3.64 7.41 -22.26
N ALA A 133 -3.86 6.29 -21.58
CA ALA A 133 -4.05 4.98 -22.22
C ALA A 133 -5.44 4.78 -22.85
N GLU A 134 -6.49 5.30 -22.20
CA GLU A 134 -7.90 5.02 -22.55
C GLU A 134 -8.60 6.19 -23.25
N VAL A 135 -8.03 7.40 -23.19
CA VAL A 135 -8.65 8.60 -23.80
C VAL A 135 -7.75 9.23 -24.84
N GLU A 136 -6.57 9.72 -24.47
CA GLU A 136 -5.70 10.50 -25.37
C GLU A 136 -5.21 9.67 -26.57
N ILE A 137 -4.53 8.55 -26.31
CA ILE A 137 -3.97 7.72 -27.39
C ILE A 137 -5.08 7.11 -28.28
N PRO A 138 -6.18 6.57 -27.74
CA PRO A 138 -7.29 6.09 -28.57
C PRO A 138 -7.93 7.16 -29.47
N ASN A 139 -7.96 8.42 -29.04
CA ASN A 139 -8.44 9.54 -29.86
C ASN A 139 -7.52 9.80 -31.06
N ILE A 140 -6.20 9.83 -30.86
CA ILE A 140 -5.21 9.95 -31.94
C ILE A 140 -5.36 8.76 -32.92
N GLN A 141 -5.48 7.54 -32.39
CA GLN A 141 -5.70 6.33 -33.21
C GLN A 141 -7.02 6.38 -34.00
N LYS A 142 -8.07 7.00 -33.45
CA LYS A 142 -9.35 7.19 -34.14
C LYS A 142 -9.22 8.16 -35.31
N GLN A 143 -8.52 9.29 -35.12
CA GLN A 143 -8.23 10.22 -36.20
C GLN A 143 -7.37 9.57 -37.29
N ARG A 144 -6.37 8.77 -36.92
CA ARG A 144 -5.54 7.99 -37.86
C ARG A 144 -6.37 7.06 -38.76
N ARG A 145 -7.36 6.37 -38.18
CA ARG A 145 -8.33 5.56 -38.94
C ARG A 145 -9.25 6.41 -39.81
N HIS A 146 -9.60 7.61 -39.37
CA HIS A 146 -10.40 8.54 -40.17
C HIS A 146 -9.62 9.05 -41.39
N LEU A 147 -8.36 9.46 -41.20
CA LEU A 147 -7.47 9.85 -42.28
C LEU A 147 -7.35 8.75 -43.33
N ALA A 148 -7.19 7.49 -42.91
CA ALA A 148 -7.13 6.36 -43.85
C ALA A 148 -8.39 6.24 -44.74
N LYS A 149 -9.57 6.60 -44.23
CA LYS A 149 -10.81 6.63 -45.03
C LYS A 149 -10.82 7.81 -46.01
N LEU A 150 -10.43 9.00 -45.55
CA LEU A 150 -10.37 10.20 -46.40
C LEU A 150 -9.38 10.05 -47.56
N VAL A 151 -8.27 9.32 -47.34
CA VAL A 151 -7.32 8.98 -48.41
C VAL A 151 -7.98 8.12 -49.49
N LEU A 152 -8.73 7.09 -49.09
CA LEU A 152 -9.47 6.25 -50.04
C LEU A 152 -10.55 7.04 -50.79
N ASP A 153 -11.25 7.95 -50.11
CA ASP A 153 -12.27 8.80 -50.71
C ASP A 153 -11.65 9.76 -51.75
N MET A 154 -10.51 10.38 -51.41
CA MET A 154 -9.74 11.24 -52.32
C MET A 154 -9.22 10.47 -53.53
N ASP A 155 -8.62 9.29 -53.34
CA ASP A 155 -8.14 8.43 -54.43
C ASP A 155 -9.28 7.97 -55.35
N SER A 156 -10.45 7.69 -54.78
CA SER A 156 -11.68 7.38 -55.51
C SER A 156 -12.17 8.56 -56.35
N SER A 157 -12.27 9.75 -55.76
CA SER A 157 -12.67 10.98 -56.48
C SER A 157 -11.67 11.35 -57.58
N ARG A 158 -10.37 11.23 -57.30
CA ARG A 158 -9.27 11.41 -58.27
C ARG A 158 -9.42 10.45 -59.46
N THR A 159 -9.69 9.18 -59.20
CA THR A 159 -9.87 8.17 -60.25
C THR A 159 -11.11 8.48 -61.10
N ARG A 160 -12.23 8.86 -60.46
CA ARG A 160 -13.48 9.24 -61.16
C ARG A 160 -13.26 10.45 -62.08
N TRP A 161 -12.57 11.48 -61.61
CA TRP A 161 -12.19 12.64 -62.42
C TRP A 161 -11.28 12.26 -63.60
N GLN A 162 -10.22 11.47 -63.36
CA GLN A 162 -9.29 11.03 -64.41
C GLN A 162 -9.96 10.18 -65.51
N GLN A 163 -10.96 9.37 -65.15
CA GLN A 163 -11.72 8.60 -66.13
C GLN A 163 -12.63 9.50 -66.97
N SER A 164 -13.25 10.51 -66.36
CA SER A 164 -14.07 11.51 -67.06
C SER A 164 -13.23 12.36 -68.02
N SER A 165 -12.04 12.80 -67.61
CA SER A 165 -11.14 13.63 -68.43
C SER A 165 -10.52 12.89 -69.61
N LYS A 166 -10.33 11.57 -69.53
CA LYS A 166 -9.90 10.73 -70.68
C LYS A 166 -11.03 10.53 -71.70
N SER A 167 -12.29 10.51 -71.25
CA SER A 167 -13.47 10.28 -72.10
C SER A 167 -13.95 11.50 -72.89
N SER A 168 -13.50 12.71 -72.56
CA SER A 168 -13.84 13.98 -73.23
C SER A 168 -13.00 14.29 -74.49
N SER A 169 -12.15 13.35 -74.93
CA SER A 169 -11.28 13.48 -76.11
C SER A 169 -11.96 13.14 -77.45
N HIS A 170 -13.27 12.86 -77.48
CA HIS A 170 -14.04 12.64 -78.72
C HIS A 170 -14.85 13.88 -79.13
N PRO A 171 -14.82 14.33 -80.40
CA PRO A 171 -15.20 15.70 -80.77
C PRO A 171 -16.71 15.99 -80.87
N SER A 172 -17.60 15.04 -80.58
CA SER A 172 -19.01 15.12 -81.01
C SER A 172 -20.01 15.60 -79.96
N ASN A 173 -19.60 16.02 -78.75
CA ASN A 173 -20.55 16.51 -77.73
C ASN A 173 -19.94 17.53 -76.74
N GLN A 174 -19.48 18.66 -77.27
CA GLN A 174 -18.59 19.61 -76.57
C GLN A 174 -19.26 20.47 -75.48
N GLN A 175 -20.60 20.60 -75.47
CA GLN A 175 -21.27 21.60 -74.61
C GLN A 175 -21.87 21.04 -73.30
N GLN A 176 -22.09 19.73 -73.17
CA GLN A 176 -22.56 19.08 -71.93
C GLN A 176 -21.45 18.33 -71.16
N GLY A 177 -20.31 18.04 -71.78
CA GLY A 177 -19.19 17.32 -71.14
C GLY A 177 -18.38 18.17 -70.15
N GLY A 178 -18.35 19.49 -70.33
CA GLY A 178 -17.57 20.43 -69.50
C GLY A 178 -18.08 20.52 -68.06
N ALA A 179 -19.37 20.81 -67.87
CA ALA A 179 -19.96 20.99 -66.53
C ALA A 179 -19.84 19.73 -65.63
N LYS A 180 -19.93 18.54 -66.23
CA LYS A 180 -19.74 17.27 -65.49
C LYS A 180 -18.28 17.05 -65.10
N ALA A 181 -17.33 17.41 -65.97
CA ALA A 181 -15.91 17.32 -65.67
C ALA A 181 -15.48 18.35 -64.62
N ASP A 182 -16.05 19.55 -64.65
CA ASP A 182 -15.81 20.61 -63.67
C ASP A 182 -16.36 20.22 -62.29
N HIS A 183 -17.58 19.69 -62.19
CA HIS A 183 -18.12 19.17 -60.93
C HIS A 183 -17.27 18.04 -60.33
N LEU A 184 -16.76 17.11 -61.16
CA LEU A 184 -15.89 16.04 -60.69
C LEU A 184 -14.51 16.55 -60.25
N ARG A 185 -14.04 17.67 -60.82
CA ARG A 185 -12.82 18.34 -60.35
C ARG A 185 -13.05 18.95 -58.97
N GLU A 186 -14.15 19.69 -58.80
CA GLU A 186 -14.52 20.31 -57.51
C GLU A 186 -14.69 19.26 -56.40
N GLU A 187 -15.38 18.15 -56.68
CA GLU A 187 -15.50 17.03 -55.73
C GLU A 187 -14.14 16.41 -55.35
N MET A 188 -13.19 16.37 -56.29
CA MET A 188 -11.83 15.87 -56.04
C MET A 188 -11.00 16.85 -55.21
N GLU A 189 -11.09 18.15 -55.51
CA GLU A 189 -10.42 19.22 -54.75
C GLU A 189 -10.97 19.29 -53.31
N GLU A 190 -12.28 19.18 -53.12
CA GLU A 190 -12.88 19.12 -51.79
C GLU A 190 -12.43 17.89 -51.01
N ALA A 191 -12.38 16.71 -51.63
CA ALA A 191 -11.92 15.49 -50.98
C ALA A 191 -10.43 15.58 -50.59
N ALA A 192 -9.60 16.20 -51.43
CA ALA A 192 -8.20 16.47 -51.14
C ALA A 192 -8.04 17.43 -49.96
N ASN A 193 -8.76 18.56 -49.97
CA ASN A 193 -8.70 19.55 -48.89
C ASN A 193 -9.13 18.95 -47.53
N ARG A 194 -10.22 18.16 -47.50
CA ARG A 194 -10.64 17.47 -46.27
C ARG A 194 -9.59 16.49 -45.75
N MET A 195 -8.92 15.77 -46.65
CA MET A 195 -7.84 14.84 -46.30
C MET A 195 -6.63 15.58 -45.72
N GLU A 196 -6.21 16.69 -46.34
CA GLU A 196 -5.09 17.51 -45.88
C GLU A 196 -5.35 18.10 -44.48
N ILE A 197 -6.53 18.68 -44.24
CA ILE A 197 -6.92 19.20 -42.92
C ILE A 197 -6.83 18.10 -41.85
N CYS A 198 -7.34 16.90 -42.14
CA CYS A 198 -7.27 15.78 -41.21
C CYS A 198 -5.84 15.29 -40.97
N ARG A 199 -4.98 15.32 -42.00
CA ARG A 199 -3.57 14.94 -41.90
C ARG A 199 -2.81 15.93 -41.02
N ASP A 200 -3.02 17.22 -41.23
CA ASP A 200 -2.31 18.27 -40.50
C ASP A 200 -2.73 18.28 -39.02
N GLN A 201 -4.04 18.08 -38.74
CA GLN A 201 -4.52 17.90 -37.36
C GLN A 201 -3.92 16.68 -36.68
N LEU A 202 -3.91 15.52 -37.35
CA LEU A 202 -3.31 14.30 -36.80
C LEU A 202 -1.82 14.49 -36.53
N SER A 203 -1.11 15.17 -37.43
CA SER A 203 0.32 15.46 -37.28
C SER A 203 0.56 16.34 -36.06
N ALA A 204 -0.26 17.39 -35.88
CA ALA A 204 -0.19 18.26 -34.70
C ALA A 204 -0.43 17.48 -33.40
N ASP A 205 -1.45 16.62 -33.37
CA ASP A 205 -1.74 15.79 -32.19
C ASP A 205 -0.60 14.81 -31.87
N MET A 206 0.03 14.22 -32.90
CA MET A 206 1.18 13.33 -32.75
C MET A 206 2.44 14.08 -32.26
N TYR A 207 2.71 15.29 -32.76
CA TYR A 207 3.81 16.10 -32.26
C TYR A 207 3.58 16.57 -30.82
N ASN A 208 2.35 16.97 -30.48
CA ASN A 208 1.99 17.34 -29.12
C ASN A 208 2.18 16.17 -28.15
N PHE A 209 1.83 14.94 -28.55
CA PHE A 209 2.09 13.75 -27.76
C PHE A 209 3.58 13.55 -27.48
N VAL A 210 4.44 13.71 -28.50
CA VAL A 210 5.89 13.60 -28.33
C VAL A 210 6.43 14.72 -27.44
N ALA A 211 5.92 15.95 -27.59
CA ALA A 211 6.35 17.08 -26.78
C ALA A 211 6.06 16.91 -25.27
N LYS A 212 5.00 16.16 -24.93
CA LYS A 212 4.62 15.82 -23.55
C LYS A 212 5.36 14.63 -22.95
N GLU A 213 6.37 14.08 -23.64
CA GLU A 213 7.11 12.90 -23.16
C GLU A 213 7.67 13.08 -21.74
N ILE A 214 8.18 14.28 -21.42
CA ILE A 214 8.70 14.61 -20.10
C ILE A 214 7.58 14.57 -19.06
N ASP A 215 6.40 15.11 -19.37
CA ASP A 215 5.24 15.11 -18.46
C ASP A 215 4.80 13.67 -18.13
N TYR A 216 4.81 12.78 -19.13
CA TYR A 216 4.50 11.36 -18.92
C TYR A 216 5.56 10.65 -18.08
N ALA A 217 6.84 11.01 -18.24
CA ALA A 217 7.92 10.51 -17.39
C ALA A 217 7.77 10.99 -15.93
N ASN A 218 7.31 12.23 -15.73
CA ASN A 218 7.10 12.80 -14.40
C ASN A 218 6.08 12.02 -13.57
N TYR A 219 5.09 11.34 -14.16
CA TYR A 219 4.16 10.48 -13.41
C TYR A 219 4.90 9.37 -12.62
N PHE A 220 5.96 8.81 -13.19
CA PHE A 220 6.76 7.78 -12.54
C PHE A 220 7.69 8.37 -11.48
N GLN A 221 8.18 9.60 -11.67
CA GLN A 221 8.90 10.32 -10.63
C GLN A 221 7.98 10.60 -9.44
N THR A 222 6.79 11.16 -9.68
CA THR A 222 5.79 11.44 -8.65
C THR A 222 5.40 10.19 -7.87
N LEU A 223 5.25 9.03 -8.54
CA LEU A 223 5.02 7.74 -7.87
C LEU A 223 6.08 7.47 -6.79
N ILE A 224 7.36 7.61 -7.12
CA ILE A 224 8.46 7.35 -6.19
C ILE A 224 8.53 8.40 -5.09
N GLU A 225 8.34 9.68 -5.41
CA GLU A 225 8.35 10.77 -4.43
C GLU A 225 7.24 10.62 -3.38
N VAL A 226 6.02 10.31 -3.82
CA VAL A 226 4.87 10.11 -2.95
C VAL A 226 5.05 8.86 -2.08
N GLN A 227 5.60 7.78 -2.63
CA GLN A 227 5.96 6.58 -1.85
C GLN A 227 7.02 6.87 -0.78
N ALA A 228 8.08 7.58 -1.14
CA ALA A 228 9.16 7.93 -0.21
C ALA A 228 8.63 8.76 0.96
N GLU A 229 7.79 9.76 0.67
CA GLU A 229 7.20 10.62 1.69
C GLU A 229 6.25 9.86 2.63
N TYR A 230 5.41 8.97 2.09
CA TYR A 230 4.55 8.10 2.89
C TYR A 230 5.34 7.24 3.88
N HIS A 231 6.40 6.58 3.40
CA HIS A 231 7.24 5.74 4.25
C HIS A 231 8.01 6.55 5.29
N ARG A 232 8.49 7.76 4.93
CA ARG A 232 9.15 8.68 5.88
C ARG A 232 8.22 9.05 7.04
N LYS A 233 7.01 9.51 6.73
CA LYS A 233 6.03 9.88 7.77
C LYS A 233 5.62 8.70 8.64
N SER A 234 5.40 7.53 8.02
CA SER A 234 5.09 6.30 8.76
C SER A 234 6.21 5.92 9.74
N LEU A 235 7.46 6.04 9.31
CA LEU A 235 8.62 5.79 10.16
C LEU A 235 8.70 6.79 11.33
N GLU A 236 8.45 8.07 11.08
CA GLU A 236 8.45 9.11 12.12
C GLU A 236 7.41 8.83 13.20
N ILE A 237 6.19 8.41 12.80
CA ILE A 237 5.14 7.99 13.73
C ILE A 237 5.65 6.84 14.61
N LEU A 238 6.18 5.77 14.01
CA LEU A 238 6.69 4.60 14.74
C LEU A 238 7.84 4.95 15.69
N GLN A 239 8.80 5.75 15.23
CA GLN A 239 9.95 6.19 16.02
C GLN A 239 9.53 7.05 17.22
N SER A 240 8.45 7.82 17.10
CA SER A 240 7.93 8.63 18.21
C SER A 240 7.28 7.80 19.33
N ILE A 241 6.74 6.62 19.00
CA ILE A 241 5.96 5.80 19.93
C ILE A 241 6.81 4.74 20.63
N LEU A 242 7.83 4.20 19.97
CA LEU A 242 8.71 3.18 20.58
C LEU A 242 9.33 3.60 21.93
N PRO A 243 9.81 4.84 22.12
CA PRO A 243 10.31 5.29 23.43
C PRO A 243 9.21 5.33 24.50
N GLN A 244 7.98 5.70 24.11
CA GLN A 244 6.85 5.75 25.04
C GLN A 244 6.44 4.34 25.50
N ILE A 245 6.42 3.37 24.59
CA ILE A 245 6.21 1.95 24.92
C ILE A 245 7.23 1.50 25.97
N LYS A 246 8.53 1.76 25.72
CA LYS A 246 9.60 1.39 26.65
C LYS A 246 9.44 2.06 28.02
N ALA A 247 9.16 3.37 28.03
CA ALA A 247 8.95 4.11 29.27
C ALA A 247 7.78 3.54 30.09
N HIS A 248 6.67 3.17 29.45
CA HIS A 248 5.54 2.54 30.13
C HIS A 248 5.86 1.14 30.67
N GLN A 249 6.67 0.36 29.97
CA GLN A 249 7.14 -0.95 30.45
C GLN A 249 8.10 -0.82 31.64
N GLU A 250 9.01 0.14 31.58
CA GLU A 250 9.98 0.40 32.65
C GLU A 250 9.31 0.92 33.93
N ALA A 251 8.32 1.81 33.77
CA ALA A 251 7.53 2.36 34.87
C ALA A 251 6.50 1.36 35.45
N TRP A 252 6.36 0.16 34.87
CA TRP A 252 5.43 -0.84 35.39
C TRP A 252 5.98 -1.47 36.67
N VAL A 253 5.29 -1.20 37.78
CA VAL A 253 5.74 -1.51 39.15
C VAL A 253 5.64 -3.01 39.47
N GLU A 254 4.68 -3.72 38.88
CA GLU A 254 4.45 -5.14 39.16
C GLU A 254 5.37 -6.03 38.30
N LYS A 255 6.60 -6.23 38.76
CA LYS A 255 7.54 -7.21 38.19
C LYS A 255 7.65 -8.44 39.09
N PRO A 256 7.81 -9.65 38.52
CA PRO A 256 8.12 -10.85 39.30
C PRO A 256 9.36 -10.63 40.16
N SER A 257 9.33 -11.16 41.38
CA SER A 257 10.41 -11.01 42.35
C SER A 257 11.33 -12.24 42.39
N PHE A 258 10.81 -13.44 42.14
CA PHE A 258 11.61 -14.65 42.16
C PHE A 258 12.52 -14.72 40.93
N GLY A 259 13.79 -15.11 41.14
CA GLY A 259 14.77 -15.24 40.05
C GLY A 259 15.34 -13.92 39.52
N LYS A 260 14.98 -12.78 40.13
CA LYS A 260 15.49 -11.44 39.77
C LYS A 260 16.56 -11.00 40.75
N ALA A 261 17.44 -10.10 40.29
CA ALA A 261 18.45 -9.51 41.16
C ALA A 261 17.77 -8.68 42.27
N LEU A 262 18.25 -8.84 43.50
CA LEU A 262 17.70 -8.16 44.68
C LEU A 262 17.78 -6.64 44.53
N GLU A 263 18.83 -6.09 43.93
CA GLU A 263 18.94 -4.64 43.71
C GLU A 263 17.89 -4.16 42.70
N GLU A 264 17.73 -4.87 41.57
CA GLU A 264 16.85 -4.48 40.46
C GLU A 264 15.40 -4.27 40.94
N HIS A 265 14.81 -5.24 41.64
CA HIS A 265 13.41 -5.14 42.02
C HIS A 265 13.17 -4.25 43.26
N LEU A 266 14.18 -4.00 44.10
CA LEU A 266 14.07 -3.05 45.23
C LEU A 266 14.08 -1.62 44.71
N THR A 267 14.96 -1.33 43.74
CA THR A 267 14.96 -0.04 43.05
C THR A 267 13.65 0.21 42.32
N VAL A 268 13.12 -0.79 41.60
CA VAL A 268 11.84 -0.65 40.88
C VAL A 268 10.64 -0.48 41.82
N SER A 269 10.61 -1.21 42.94
CA SER A 269 9.49 -1.14 43.90
C SER A 269 9.62 0.01 44.91
N GLY A 270 10.79 0.67 44.99
CA GLY A 270 11.07 1.71 45.98
C GLY A 270 11.08 1.19 47.42
N ARG A 271 11.36 -0.10 47.63
CA ARG A 271 11.34 -0.76 48.95
C ARG A 271 12.76 -0.96 49.47
N GLU A 272 12.90 -0.91 50.79
CA GLU A 272 14.15 -1.30 51.47
C GLU A 272 14.25 -2.82 51.68
N ILE A 273 13.09 -3.48 51.82
CA ILE A 273 12.98 -4.93 52.04
C ILE A 273 12.13 -5.54 50.93
N ALA A 274 12.64 -6.62 50.33
CA ALA A 274 11.96 -7.30 49.23
C ALA A 274 10.61 -7.86 49.71
N PHE A 275 9.57 -7.66 48.92
CA PHE A 275 8.21 -8.07 49.28
C PHE A 275 8.10 -9.54 49.72
N PRO A 276 8.71 -10.53 49.01
CA PRO A 276 8.65 -11.92 49.45
C PRO A 276 9.28 -12.16 50.83
N ILE A 277 10.33 -11.41 51.19
CA ILE A 277 10.95 -11.49 52.51
C ILE A 277 10.00 -10.92 53.56
N GLU A 278 9.57 -9.67 53.40
CA GLU A 278 8.73 -8.99 54.39
C GLU A 278 7.41 -9.72 54.61
N ALA A 279 6.75 -10.15 53.54
CA ALA A 279 5.50 -10.90 53.61
C ALA A 279 5.68 -12.24 54.33
N CYS A 280 6.66 -13.05 53.91
CA CYS A 280 6.87 -14.36 54.53
C CYS A 280 7.27 -14.24 56.01
N VAL A 281 8.19 -13.32 56.35
CA VAL A 281 8.65 -13.13 57.73
C VAL A 281 7.52 -12.64 58.62
N THR A 282 6.74 -11.64 58.18
CA THR A 282 5.58 -11.15 58.93
C THR A 282 4.59 -12.28 59.20
N MET A 283 4.22 -13.06 58.17
CA MET A 283 3.30 -14.18 58.35
C MET A 283 3.85 -15.26 59.29
N LEU A 284 5.14 -15.59 59.20
CA LEU A 284 5.76 -16.57 60.10
C LEU A 284 5.76 -16.10 61.56
N LEU A 285 6.01 -14.82 61.79
CA LEU A 285 5.94 -14.21 63.13
C LEU A 285 4.52 -14.26 63.71
N GLU A 286 3.49 -14.14 62.87
CA GLU A 286 2.09 -14.18 63.28
C GLU A 286 1.57 -15.60 63.57
N CYS A 287 1.92 -16.60 62.74
CA CYS A 287 1.29 -17.93 62.80
C CYS A 287 2.26 -19.13 62.87
N GLY A 288 3.55 -18.94 62.56
CA GLY A 288 4.48 -20.04 62.31
C GLY A 288 5.50 -20.32 63.41
N MET A 289 5.67 -19.42 64.39
CA MET A 289 6.80 -19.50 65.34
C MET A 289 6.81 -20.73 66.26
N GLN A 290 5.65 -21.37 66.47
CA GLN A 290 5.52 -22.59 67.28
C GLN A 290 5.49 -23.87 66.43
N GLU A 291 5.56 -23.77 65.10
CA GLU A 291 5.49 -24.92 64.20
C GLU A 291 6.80 -25.71 64.20
N GLU A 292 6.73 -27.01 64.50
CA GLU A 292 7.92 -27.85 64.56
C GLU A 292 8.53 -28.05 63.17
N GLY A 293 9.83 -27.80 63.03
CA GLY A 293 10.54 -28.08 61.77
C GLY A 293 10.20 -27.10 60.64
N LEU A 294 9.79 -25.87 60.97
CA LEU A 294 9.40 -24.81 60.05
C LEU A 294 10.28 -24.67 58.79
N PHE A 295 11.61 -24.75 58.92
CA PHE A 295 12.55 -24.68 57.80
C PHE A 295 13.11 -26.04 57.35
N ARG A 296 12.77 -27.13 58.04
CA ARG A 296 13.25 -28.50 57.77
C ARG A 296 12.24 -29.34 56.99
N VAL A 297 10.96 -29.26 57.35
CA VAL A 297 9.88 -30.01 56.68
C VAL A 297 9.60 -29.37 55.33
N ALA A 298 9.47 -30.21 54.29
CA ALA A 298 9.13 -29.75 52.95
C ALA A 298 7.61 -29.54 52.84
N PRO A 299 7.14 -28.40 52.33
CA PRO A 299 5.72 -28.19 52.09
C PRO A 299 5.22 -29.00 50.89
N SER A 300 3.90 -29.03 50.72
CA SER A 300 3.30 -29.49 49.47
C SER A 300 3.80 -28.65 48.29
N ALA A 301 4.29 -29.32 47.24
CA ALA A 301 4.79 -28.66 46.03
C ALA A 301 3.72 -27.77 45.35
N SER A 302 2.44 -28.18 45.38
CA SER A 302 1.36 -27.38 44.79
C SER A 302 1.07 -26.11 45.59
N LYS A 303 1.07 -26.20 46.93
CA LYS A 303 0.89 -25.03 47.81
C LYS A 303 2.06 -24.06 47.70
N LEU A 304 3.29 -24.58 47.68
CA LEU A 304 4.49 -23.77 47.46
C LEU A 304 4.43 -23.04 46.12
N LYS A 305 4.09 -23.75 45.03
CA LYS A 305 3.95 -23.14 43.70
C LYS A 305 2.90 -22.03 43.68
N LYS A 306 1.76 -22.25 44.35
CA LYS A 306 0.68 -21.25 44.46
C LYS A 306 1.13 -20.01 45.24
N LEU A 307 1.73 -20.18 46.42
CA LEU A 307 2.21 -19.08 47.24
C LEU A 307 3.32 -18.27 46.55
N LYS A 308 4.27 -18.94 45.89
CA LYS A 308 5.29 -18.25 45.08
C LYS A 308 4.66 -17.37 44.01
N ALA A 309 3.71 -17.90 43.25
CA ALA A 309 3.04 -17.14 42.19
C ALA A 309 2.25 -15.94 42.74
N SER A 310 1.62 -16.11 43.90
CA SER A 310 0.89 -15.06 44.64
C SER A 310 1.83 -13.94 45.12
N LEU A 311 3.02 -14.29 45.62
CA LEU A 311 4.06 -13.33 45.98
C LEU A 311 4.66 -12.61 44.75
N ASP A 312 4.85 -13.33 43.63
CA ASP A 312 5.40 -12.78 42.38
C ASP A 312 4.51 -11.72 41.73
N CYS A 313 3.17 -11.87 41.84
CA CYS A 313 2.23 -10.88 41.34
C CYS A 313 1.79 -9.85 42.39
N GLY A 314 2.35 -9.88 43.60
CA GLY A 314 2.00 -8.92 44.65
C GLY A 314 0.62 -9.12 45.29
N VAL A 315 -0.12 -10.18 44.93
CA VAL A 315 -1.46 -10.46 45.43
C VAL A 315 -1.39 -11.57 46.47
N LEU A 316 -1.34 -11.20 47.75
CA LEU A 316 -1.23 -12.13 48.87
C LEU A 316 -2.51 -12.16 49.71
N ASP A 317 -3.13 -13.34 49.84
CA ASP A 317 -4.18 -13.61 50.82
C ASP A 317 -3.56 -14.22 52.08
N VAL A 318 -3.27 -13.38 53.08
CA VAL A 318 -2.64 -13.78 54.33
C VAL A 318 -3.46 -14.86 55.06
N GLN A 319 -4.79 -14.77 54.99
CA GLN A 319 -5.69 -15.70 55.68
C GLN A 319 -5.65 -17.09 55.05
N GLU A 320 -5.55 -17.18 53.72
CA GLU A 320 -5.45 -18.46 53.03
C GLU A 320 -4.17 -19.23 53.42
N TYR A 321 -3.04 -18.52 53.55
CA TYR A 321 -1.74 -19.16 53.70
C TYR A 321 -1.29 -19.33 55.16
N SER A 322 -1.91 -18.64 56.12
CA SER A 322 -1.57 -18.74 57.55
C SER A 322 -1.74 -20.16 58.13
N ALA A 323 -2.55 -21.00 57.50
CA ALA A 323 -2.78 -22.39 57.89
C ALA A 323 -1.63 -23.35 57.50
N ASP A 324 -0.62 -22.91 56.76
CA ASP A 324 0.51 -23.76 56.35
C ASP A 324 1.86 -23.03 56.51
N PRO A 325 2.41 -22.97 57.73
CA PRO A 325 3.69 -22.33 57.99
C PRO A 325 4.86 -22.92 57.20
N HIS A 326 4.83 -24.22 56.88
CA HIS A 326 5.84 -24.86 56.05
C HIS A 326 5.83 -24.33 54.61
N ALA A 327 4.66 -24.01 54.05
CA ALA A 327 4.56 -23.39 52.73
C ALA A 327 5.19 -21.99 52.72
N ILE A 328 4.93 -21.19 53.75
CA ILE A 328 5.49 -19.84 53.91
C ILE A 328 7.03 -19.91 54.04
N ALA A 329 7.53 -20.76 54.94
CA ALA A 329 8.96 -21.00 55.08
C ALA A 329 9.60 -21.56 53.80
N GLY A 330 8.87 -22.41 53.07
CA GLY A 330 9.25 -22.91 51.76
C GLY A 330 9.38 -21.81 50.71
N ALA A 331 8.43 -20.87 50.66
CA ALA A 331 8.43 -19.75 49.72
C ALA A 331 9.62 -18.81 50.00
N LEU A 332 9.85 -18.47 51.28
CA LEU A 332 11.01 -17.68 51.70
C LEU A 332 12.34 -18.34 51.29
N LYS A 333 12.49 -19.64 51.56
CA LYS A 333 13.67 -20.41 51.12
C LYS A 333 13.83 -20.41 49.61
N SER A 334 12.72 -20.56 48.88
CA SER A 334 12.75 -20.60 47.41
C SER A 334 13.18 -19.26 46.84
N TYR A 335 12.70 -18.16 47.42
CA TYR A 335 13.07 -16.80 47.02
C TYR A 335 14.59 -16.61 47.18
N LEU A 336 15.12 -16.83 48.38
CA LEU A 336 16.54 -16.65 48.68
C LEU A 336 17.45 -17.55 47.82
N ARG A 337 17.02 -18.78 47.53
CA ARG A 337 17.78 -19.73 46.70
C ARG A 337 17.76 -19.37 45.21
N GLU A 338 16.70 -18.71 44.75
CA GLU A 338 16.53 -18.34 43.33
C GLU A 338 17.16 -17.00 42.99
N LEU A 339 17.64 -16.23 43.98
CA LEU A 339 18.41 -15.03 43.71
C LEU A 339 19.64 -15.35 42.84
N PRO A 340 19.91 -14.57 41.78
CA PRO A 340 21.12 -14.72 40.97
C PRO A 340 22.41 -14.60 41.80
N GLU A 341 22.35 -13.78 42.84
CA GLU A 341 23.40 -13.60 43.83
C GLU A 341 22.83 -13.91 45.24
N PRO A 342 23.46 -14.79 46.02
CA PRO A 342 23.00 -15.09 47.38
C PRO A 342 23.08 -13.86 48.26
N LEU A 343 22.21 -13.79 49.27
CA LEU A 343 22.19 -12.67 50.23
C LEU A 343 23.54 -12.47 50.93
N MET A 344 24.25 -13.59 51.22
CA MET A 344 25.66 -13.59 51.59
C MET A 344 26.47 -13.64 50.29
N THR A 345 26.68 -12.46 49.70
CA THR A 345 27.22 -12.27 48.34
C THR A 345 28.51 -13.05 48.09
N PHE A 346 28.76 -13.37 46.81
CA PHE A 346 29.97 -14.13 46.43
C PHE A 346 31.25 -13.34 46.73
N ASP A 347 31.20 -12.01 46.58
CA ASP A 347 32.33 -11.12 46.83
C ASP A 347 32.82 -11.18 48.29
N LEU A 348 31.91 -11.40 49.24
CA LEU A 348 32.20 -11.44 50.67
C LEU A 348 32.39 -12.87 51.19
N TYR A 349 32.45 -13.87 50.32
CA TYR A 349 32.45 -15.28 50.71
C TYR A 349 33.57 -15.61 51.72
N ASP A 350 34.81 -15.19 51.44
CA ASP A 350 35.96 -15.48 52.31
C ASP A 350 35.80 -14.83 53.69
N GLU A 351 35.23 -13.63 53.74
CA GLU A 351 34.95 -12.88 54.97
C GLU A 351 33.86 -13.57 55.80
N TRP A 352 32.79 -14.06 55.15
CA TRP A 352 31.75 -14.85 55.80
C TRP A 352 32.27 -16.16 56.38
N ILE A 353 33.14 -16.86 55.64
CA ILE A 353 33.78 -18.09 56.12
C ILE A 353 34.68 -17.79 57.32
N GLN A 354 35.43 -16.69 57.28
CA GLN A 354 36.26 -16.28 58.41
C GLN A 354 35.43 -15.94 59.65
N ALA A 355 34.30 -15.24 59.48
CA ALA A 355 33.39 -14.88 60.57
C ALA A 355 32.63 -16.08 61.16
N SER A 356 32.49 -17.19 60.42
CA SER A 356 31.81 -18.41 60.86
C SER A 356 32.66 -19.34 61.74
N LYS A 357 33.96 -19.08 61.84
CA LYS A 357 34.90 -19.81 62.71
C LYS A 357 34.92 -19.19 64.09
#